data_AF-A0A558F896-F1
#
_entry.id   AF-A0A558F896-F1
#
_cell.length_a   1.000
_cell.length_b   1.000
_cell.length_c   1.000
_cell.angle_alpha   90.00
_cell.angle_beta   90.00
_cell.angle_gamma   90.00
#
_symmetry.space_group_name_H-M   'P 1'
#
loop_
_entity.id
_entity.type
_entity.pdbx_description
1 polymer ?
#
loop_
_entity_poly.entity_id
_entity_poly.type
_entity_poly.pdbx_seq_one_letter_code
_entity_poly.pdbx_strand_id
1 'polypeptide(L)'
;FAVPLWHDGASFVSLAVPQVIGVGVIAIWTFVATAVVFGGFRALGQVRVSSDHEREGLDTAEHGVDTYPEFGSPDHDTGIRTDGSGVPSGDGFMTTGRED
;
A
#
# COMPACT_ATOMS: atom_id res chain seq x y z
N PHE A 1 -3.47 -36.08 -0.14
CA PHE A 1 -3.95 -37.46 0.11
C PHE A 1 -5.46 -37.45 -0.09
N ALA A 2 -5.97 -38.10 -1.14
CA ALA A 2 -7.40 -38.20 -1.41
C ALA A 2 -7.89 -39.58 -0.96
N VAL A 3 -8.88 -39.62 -0.08
CA VAL A 3 -9.53 -40.87 0.33
C VAL A 3 -10.55 -41.25 -0.76
N PRO A 4 -10.50 -42.48 -1.31
CA PRO A 4 -11.45 -42.90 -2.34
C PRO A 4 -12.89 -42.84 -1.85
N LEU A 5 -13.79 -42.33 -2.69
CA LEU A 5 -15.23 -42.18 -2.41
C LEU A 5 -15.98 -43.51 -2.17
N TRP A 6 -15.29 -44.65 -2.34
CA TRP A 6 -15.82 -46.01 -2.24
C TRP A 6 -15.43 -46.71 -0.93
N HIS A 7 -14.82 -45.99 0.02
CA HIS A 7 -14.56 -46.55 1.34
C HIS A 7 -15.84 -46.47 2.19
N ASP A 8 -16.42 -47.62 2.50
CA ASP A 8 -17.75 -47.85 3.12
C ASP A 8 -17.99 -47.18 4.50
N GLY A 9 -17.07 -46.35 5.00
CA GLY A 9 -17.17 -45.68 6.31
C GLY A 9 -17.02 -44.16 6.32
N ALA A 10 -16.68 -43.51 5.19
CA ALA A 10 -16.40 -42.07 5.17
C ALA A 10 -17.61 -41.27 4.66
N SER A 11 -18.37 -40.65 5.56
CA SER A 11 -19.39 -39.66 5.18
C SER A 11 -18.76 -38.34 4.74
N PHE A 12 -19.45 -37.53 3.92
CA PHE A 12 -19.01 -36.18 3.54
C PHE A 12 -18.56 -35.35 4.75
N VAL A 13 -19.30 -35.46 5.86
CA VAL A 13 -18.98 -34.80 7.13
C VAL A 13 -17.62 -35.24 7.68
N SER A 14 -17.33 -36.54 7.66
CA SER A 14 -16.05 -37.08 8.16
C SER A 14 -14.83 -36.58 7.35
N LEU A 15 -15.02 -36.26 6.07
CA LEU A 15 -13.97 -35.72 5.21
C LEU A 15 -13.82 -34.19 5.33
N ALA A 16 -14.91 -33.47 5.63
CA ALA A 16 -14.91 -32.02 5.76
C ALA A 16 -14.29 -31.51 7.08
N VAL A 17 -14.52 -32.24 8.19
CA VAL A 17 -14.01 -31.87 9.52
C VAL A 17 -12.49 -31.62 9.57
N PRO A 18 -11.61 -32.53 9.10
CA PRO A 18 -10.17 -32.28 9.15
C PRO A 18 -9.72 -31.11 8.28
N GLN A 19 -10.44 -30.77 7.20
CA GLN A 19 -10.13 -29.61 6.36
C GLN A 19 -10.42 -28.30 7.10
N VAL A 20 -11.57 -28.20 7.76
CA VAL A 20 -11.92 -27.04 8.58
C VAL A 20 -10.92 -26.85 9.73
N ILE A 21 -10.54 -27.95 10.38
CA ILE A 21 -9.50 -27.92 11.43
C ILE A 21 -8.17 -27.45 10.84
N GLY A 22 -7.74 -27.99 9.70
CA GLY A 22 -6.50 -27.60 9.04
C GLY A 22 -6.46 -26.12 8.69
N VAL A 23 -7.53 -25.59 8.08
CA VAL A 23 -7.67 -24.16 7.78
C VAL A 23 -7.63 -23.33 9.07
N GLY A 24 -8.35 -23.75 10.11
CA GLY A 24 -8.36 -23.06 11.40
C GLY A 24 -6.97 -22.99 12.05
N VAL A 25 -6.24 -24.11 12.06
CA VAL A 25 -4.88 -24.18 12.60
C VAL A 25 -3.95 -23.25 11.82
N ILE A 26 -3.98 -23.29 10.49
CA ILE A 26 -3.14 -22.43 9.66
C ILE A 26 -3.50 -20.96 9.88
N ALA A 27 -4.78 -20.60 9.87
CA ALA A 27 -5.23 -19.22 10.05
C ALA A 27 -4.85 -18.65 11.43
N ILE A 28 -5.02 -19.43 12.49
CA ILE A 28 -4.63 -19.03 13.85
C ILE A 28 -3.11 -18.87 13.92
N TRP A 29 -2.36 -19.84 13.41
CA TRP A 29 -0.91 -19.79 13.45
C TRP A 29 -0.35 -18.60 12.66
N THR A 30 -0.81 -18.38 11.43
CA THR A 30 -0.32 -17.27 10.60
C THR A 30 -0.65 -15.93 11.23
N PHE A 31 -1.85 -15.75 11.77
CA PHE A 31 -2.24 -14.51 12.45
C PHE A 31 -1.41 -14.28 13.70
N VAL A 32 -1.29 -15.28 14.58
CA VAL A 32 -0.54 -15.15 15.85
C VAL A 32 0.95 -14.93 15.58
N ALA A 33 1.56 -15.72 14.69
CA ALA A 33 2.97 -15.56 14.36
C ALA A 33 3.25 -14.16 13.78
N THR A 34 2.41 -13.69 12.85
CA THR A 34 2.52 -12.33 12.29
C THR A 34 2.35 -11.28 13.38
N ALA A 35 1.35 -11.41 14.25
CA ALA A 35 1.11 -10.47 15.35
C ALA A 35 2.28 -10.43 16.35
N VAL A 36 2.90 -11.57 16.65
CA VAL A 36 4.07 -11.62 17.54
C VAL A 36 5.27 -10.93 16.90
N VAL A 37 5.58 -11.25 15.63
CA VAL A 37 6.73 -10.68 14.92
C VAL A 37 6.58 -9.17 14.73
N PHE A 38 5.49 -8.74 14.11
CA PHE A 38 5.25 -7.31 13.85
C PHE A 38 4.90 -6.55 15.12
N GLY A 39 4.25 -7.18 16.11
CA GLY A 39 4.02 -6.59 17.42
C GLY A 39 5.34 -6.30 18.14
N GLY A 40 6.30 -7.23 18.08
CA GLY A 40 7.66 -7.01 18.58
C GLY A 40 8.35 -5.85 17.88
N PHE A 41 8.37 -5.82 16.54
CA PHE A 41 8.96 -4.71 15.80
C PHE A 41 8.25 -3.37 16.02
N ARG A 42 6.93 -3.38 16.24
CA ARG A 42 6.16 -2.19 16.58
C ARG A 42 6.56 -1.65 17.95
N ALA A 43 6.80 -2.51 18.93
CA ALA A 43 7.29 -2.09 20.24
C ALA A 43 8.68 -1.44 20.16
N LEU A 44 9.50 -1.85 19.18
CA LEU A 44 10.80 -1.23 18.87
C LEU A 44 10.70 0.01 17.97
N GLY A 45 9.50 0.41 17.53
CA GLY A 45 9.29 1.56 16.67
C GLY A 45 9.79 1.38 15.22
N GLN A 46 9.90 0.15 14.73
CA GLN A 46 10.49 -0.16 13.41
C GLN A 46 9.48 -0.45 12.30
N VAL A 47 8.19 -0.66 12.63
CA VAL A 47 7.17 -1.08 11.65
C VAL A 47 6.62 0.06 10.80
N ARG A 48 6.60 1.29 11.33
CA ARG A 48 5.94 2.42 10.68
C ARG A 48 6.70 3.71 10.97
N VAL A 49 6.90 4.51 9.93
CA VAL A 49 7.53 5.83 10.04
C VAL A 49 6.59 6.81 10.73
N SER A 50 7.12 7.92 11.23
CA SER A 50 6.31 8.96 11.86
C SER A 50 5.33 9.57 10.84
N SER A 51 4.20 10.10 11.31
CA SER A 51 3.22 10.78 10.47
C SER A 51 3.79 11.95 9.67
N ASP A 52 4.84 12.61 10.15
CA ASP A 52 5.50 13.69 9.42
C ASP A 52 6.30 13.14 8.22
N HIS A 53 7.16 12.12 8.42
CA HIS A 53 7.83 11.39 7.33
C HIS A 53 6.83 10.76 6.32
N GLU A 54 5.66 10.30 6.77
CA GLU A 54 4.62 9.78 5.85
C GLU A 54 4.05 10.87 4.93
N ARG A 55 4.00 12.13 5.39
CA ARG A 55 3.49 13.26 4.59
C ARG A 55 4.53 13.79 3.61
N GLU A 56 5.79 13.84 4.03
CA GLU A 56 6.92 14.27 3.18
C GLU A 56 7.22 13.27 2.07
N GLY A 57 6.87 11.99 2.28
CA GLY A 57 7.14 10.89 1.37
C GLY A 57 8.46 10.20 1.70
N LEU A 58 8.48 8.87 1.63
CA LEU A 58 9.62 8.07 2.09
C LEU A 58 10.90 8.33 1.28
N ASP A 59 10.75 8.47 -0.03
CA ASP A 59 11.87 8.73 -0.94
C ASP A 59 12.51 10.10 -0.65
N THR A 60 11.69 11.12 -0.43
CA THR A 60 12.15 12.47 -0.06
C THR A 60 12.78 12.48 1.33
N ALA A 61 12.12 11.87 2.32
CA ALA A 61 12.53 11.98 3.72
C ALA A 61 13.74 11.10 4.07
N GLU A 62 13.95 9.96 3.41
CA GLU A 62 15.10 9.08 3.68
C GLU A 62 16.23 9.17 2.64
N HIS A 63 15.89 9.47 1.39
CA HIS A 63 16.85 9.46 0.28
C HIS A 63 17.05 10.83 -0.39
N GLY A 64 16.23 11.83 -0.05
CA GLY A 64 16.33 13.18 -0.61
C GLY A 64 16.06 13.26 -2.11
N VAL A 65 15.36 12.26 -2.66
CA VAL A 65 15.07 12.14 -4.08
C VAL A 65 13.58 11.95 -4.31
N ASP A 66 13.07 12.53 -5.38
CA ASP A 66 11.76 12.18 -5.91
C ASP A 66 11.97 11.09 -6.97
N THR A 67 11.45 9.88 -6.74
CA THR A 67 11.61 8.74 -7.65
C THR A 67 10.91 8.97 -8.99
N TYR A 68 9.89 9.84 -9.01
CA TYR A 68 9.03 10.07 -10.16
C TYR A 68 8.87 11.58 -10.41
N PRO A 69 9.98 12.29 -10.70
CA PRO A 69 10.00 13.75 -10.81
C PRO A 69 9.10 14.25 -11.95
N GLU A 70 8.82 13.42 -12.96
CA GLU A 70 7.93 13.73 -14.07
C GLU A 70 6.45 13.86 -13.68
N PHE A 71 6.06 13.37 -12.49
CA PHE A 71 4.69 13.49 -11.98
C PHE A 71 4.49 14.65 -11.01
N GLY A 72 5.58 15.30 -10.58
CA GLY A 72 5.57 16.51 -9.76
C GLY A 72 5.08 16.30 -8.32
N SER A 73 5.88 16.73 -7.35
CA SER A 73 5.42 16.87 -5.96
C SER A 73 4.39 18.01 -5.85
N PRO A 74 3.24 17.85 -5.15
CA PRO A 74 2.22 18.90 -5.00
C PRO A 74 2.76 20.22 -4.42
N ASP A 75 3.85 20.15 -3.65
CA ASP A 75 4.47 21.30 -2.98
C ASP A 75 5.51 22.03 -3.84
N HIS A 76 5.94 21.44 -4.97
CA HIS A 76 6.75 22.16 -5.96
C HIS A 76 5.82 22.94 -6.89
N ASP A 77 5.47 24.14 -6.45
CA ASP A 77 4.75 25.18 -7.20
C ASP A 77 5.57 25.60 -8.44
N THR A 78 5.54 24.74 -9.47
CA THR A 78 6.13 25.02 -10.78
C THR A 78 5.29 26.02 -11.58
N GLY A 79 4.27 26.64 -10.96
CA GLY A 79 3.37 27.60 -11.60
C GLY A 79 2.50 26.99 -12.70
N ILE A 80 2.71 25.73 -13.08
CA ILE A 80 1.93 25.03 -14.11
C ILE A 80 0.81 24.27 -13.41
N ARG A 81 -0.35 24.91 -13.32
CA ARG A 81 -1.59 24.30 -12.85
C ARG A 81 -2.10 23.29 -13.90
N THR A 82 -2.74 22.20 -13.45
CA THR A 82 -3.35 21.17 -14.32
C THR A 82 -4.48 21.70 -15.24
N ASP A 83 -4.94 22.93 -15.02
CA ASP A 83 -5.91 23.64 -15.88
C ASP A 83 -5.24 24.40 -17.03
N GLY A 84 -3.91 24.30 -17.16
CA GLY A 84 -3.13 24.99 -18.19
C GLY A 84 -2.94 26.49 -17.92
N SER A 85 -3.41 27.02 -16.79
CA SER A 85 -3.22 28.42 -16.41
C SER A 85 -1.91 28.60 -15.64
N GLY A 86 -0.80 28.50 -16.37
CA GLY A 86 0.50 28.91 -15.84
C GLY A 86 0.77 30.38 -16.13
N VAL A 87 1.25 31.13 -15.14
CA VAL A 87 1.78 32.49 -15.31
C VAL A 87 3.31 32.40 -15.38
N PRO A 88 3.95 32.51 -16.56
CA PRO A 88 5.39 32.58 -16.66
C PRO A 88 5.86 33.98 -16.26
N SER A 89 6.65 34.07 -15.19
CA SER A 89 7.48 35.24 -14.92
C SER A 89 8.81 35.09 -15.64
N GLY A 90 9.19 36.10 -16.40
CA GLY A 90 10.44 36.15 -17.16
C GLY A 90 10.23 36.69 -18.56
N ASP A 91 9.85 35.82 -19.50
CA ASP A 91 9.97 36.10 -20.93
C ASP A 91 8.66 35.90 -21.72
N GLY A 92 7.51 36.13 -21.09
CA GLY A 92 6.22 36.26 -21.77
C GLY A 92 5.10 35.39 -21.20
N PHE A 93 4.08 36.04 -20.64
CA PHE A 93 2.77 35.45 -20.36
C PHE A 93 1.81 35.86 -21.49
N MET A 94 1.65 34.98 -22.48
CA MET A 94 0.63 35.14 -23.51
C MET A 94 -0.73 34.73 -22.94
N THR A 95 -1.50 35.70 -22.45
CA THR A 95 -2.96 35.54 -22.36
C THR A 95 -3.49 35.58 -23.78
N THR A 96 -3.90 34.44 -24.33
CA THR A 96 -4.75 34.46 -25.53
C THR A 96 -6.03 35.17 -25.13
N GLY A 97 -6.17 36.39 -25.65
CA GLY A 97 -7.31 37.25 -25.41
C GLY A 97 -8.60 36.60 -25.86
N ARG A 98 -9.66 36.92 -25.14
CA ARG A 98 -11.03 36.84 -25.64
C ARG A 98 -11.65 38.21 -25.43
N GLU A 99 -11.53 39.07 -26.44
CA GLU A 99 -12.34 40.27 -26.59
C GLU A 99 -13.49 39.94 -27.55
N ASP A 100 -14.64 39.58 -26.98
CA ASP A 100 -16.03 39.69 -27.50
C ASP A 100 -17.01 38.78 -26.73
#